data_AF-A0A255E045-F1
#
_entry.id   AF-A0A255E045-F1
#
_cell.length_a   1.000
_cell.length_b   1.000
_cell.length_c   1.000
_cell.angle_alpha   90.00
_cell.angle_beta   90.00
_cell.angle_gamma   90.00
#
_symmetry.space_group_name_H-M   'P 1'
#
loop_
_entity.id
_entity.type
_entity.pdbx_description
1 polymer ?
#
loop_
_entity_poly.entity_id
_entity_poly.type
_entity_poly.pdbx_seq_one_letter_code
_entity_poly.pdbx_strand_id
1 'polypeptide(L)'
;MGLTGCGFNADTLQPYTQADGANVDAGDVKVRDLVAVLNGEGEAFLTGQIIADADDELVEVTGQAIGYDNQPAGQLSVDFDQIELTANEPANLLSTPIRLTSDELAVGSTVRLTLVFASGAQAEVVAPVHSADDAVYGSASPQAPSASPRG
;
A
#
# COMPACT_ATOMS: atom_id res chain seq x y z
N MET A 1 -43.47 6.77 -29.78
CA MET A 1 -42.62 5.57 -29.64
C MET A 1 -41.33 5.87 -30.40
N GLY A 2 -40.24 6.39 -29.83
CA GLY A 2 -39.68 6.21 -28.49
C GLY A 2 -38.28 5.61 -28.68
N LEU A 3 -37.27 6.44 -28.96
CA LEU A 3 -35.86 6.05 -28.94
C LEU A 3 -35.07 7.17 -28.24
N THR A 4 -35.24 7.29 -26.93
CA THR A 4 -34.32 8.03 -26.05
C THR A 4 -33.10 7.14 -25.80
N GLY A 5 -32.04 7.35 -26.57
CA GLY A 5 -30.72 6.80 -26.29
C GLY A 5 -30.05 7.61 -25.18
N CYS A 6 -30.36 7.30 -23.92
CA CYS A 6 -29.53 7.71 -22.79
C CYS A 6 -28.46 6.65 -22.59
N GLY A 7 -27.36 6.78 -23.32
CA GLY A 7 -26.17 5.92 -23.21
C GLY A 7 -24.98 6.69 -22.68
N PHE A 8 -25.15 7.44 -21.59
CA PHE A 8 -24.02 8.02 -20.84
C PHE A 8 -23.69 7.12 -19.65
N ASN A 9 -23.25 5.88 -19.95
CA ASN A 9 -22.39 5.14 -19.02
C ASN A 9 -21.02 5.09 -19.67
N ALA A 10 -20.35 6.25 -19.65
CA ALA A 10 -18.93 6.29 -19.93
C ALA A 10 -18.24 5.85 -18.64
N ASP A 11 -17.98 4.55 -18.50
CA ASP A 11 -17.07 3.94 -17.51
C ASP A 11 -15.61 4.39 -17.76
N THR A 12 -15.40 5.69 -17.93
CA THR A 12 -14.13 6.35 -18.23
C THR A 12 -13.71 7.30 -17.12
N LEU A 13 -14.56 7.48 -16.10
CA LEU A 13 -14.24 8.24 -14.89
C LEU A 13 -13.44 7.46 -13.85
N GLN A 14 -13.04 6.23 -14.16
CA GLN A 14 -11.95 5.59 -13.43
C GLN A 14 -10.68 5.75 -14.27
N PRO A 15 -9.92 6.85 -14.12
CA PRO A 15 -8.54 6.83 -14.56
C PRO A 15 -7.86 5.70 -13.81
N TYR A 16 -7.68 4.55 -14.47
CA TYR A 16 -6.65 3.60 -14.10
C TYR A 16 -5.33 4.31 -14.38
N THR A 17 -4.85 5.07 -13.40
CA THR A 17 -3.48 5.52 -13.42
C THR A 17 -2.65 4.25 -13.27
N GLN A 18 -2.02 3.80 -14.36
CA GLN A 18 -0.84 2.97 -14.31
C GLN A 18 0.24 3.75 -13.56
N ALA A 19 0.13 3.81 -12.24
CA ALA A 19 1.27 3.81 -11.36
C ALA A 19 1.54 2.33 -11.09
N ASP A 20 2.80 1.91 -11.10
CA ASP A 20 3.15 0.54 -10.73
C ASP A 20 2.72 0.19 -9.28
N GLY A 21 2.24 1.16 -8.49
CA GLY A 21 1.57 1.02 -7.20
C GLY A 21 0.11 1.47 -7.12
N ALA A 22 -0.56 1.02 -6.07
CA ALA A 22 -1.98 1.27 -5.81
C ALA A 22 -2.22 2.60 -5.10
N ASN A 23 -3.33 3.27 -5.45
CA ASN A 23 -3.76 4.52 -4.84
C ASN A 23 -5.14 4.36 -4.21
N VAL A 24 -5.35 4.88 -3.01
CA VAL A 24 -6.67 4.91 -2.36
C VAL A 24 -6.84 6.15 -1.49
N ASP A 25 -8.08 6.61 -1.39
CA ASP A 25 -8.50 7.76 -0.59
C ASP A 25 -9.49 7.25 0.46
N ALA A 26 -9.22 7.56 1.73
CA ALA A 26 -10.01 7.14 2.89
C ALA A 26 -10.30 8.36 3.76
N GLY A 27 -11.39 9.08 3.43
CA GLY A 27 -11.70 10.35 4.06
C GLY A 27 -10.59 11.37 3.80
N ASP A 28 -9.99 11.86 4.88
CA ASP A 28 -8.91 12.86 4.87
C ASP A 28 -7.51 12.24 4.72
N VAL A 29 -7.42 10.91 4.56
CA VAL A 29 -6.15 10.18 4.37
C VAL A 29 -6.04 9.66 2.93
N LYS A 30 -4.85 9.81 2.35
CA LYS A 30 -4.52 9.47 0.98
C LYS A 30 -3.32 8.53 0.97
N VAL A 31 -3.50 7.32 0.46
CA VAL A 31 -2.42 6.35 0.26
C VAL A 31 -2.04 6.38 -1.22
N ARG A 32 -0.75 6.56 -1.50
CA ARG A 32 -0.23 6.75 -2.87
C ARG A 32 0.90 5.79 -3.16
N ASP A 33 0.86 5.24 -4.37
CA ASP A 33 1.89 4.39 -4.96
C ASP A 33 2.27 3.20 -4.07
N LEU A 34 1.26 2.55 -3.48
CA LEU A 34 1.48 1.43 -2.57
C LEU A 34 1.87 0.17 -3.34
N VAL A 35 3.03 -0.38 -3.01
CA VAL A 35 3.59 -1.60 -3.59
C VAL A 35 4.14 -2.48 -2.47
N ALA A 36 3.96 -3.79 -2.57
CA ALA A 36 4.71 -4.76 -1.78
C ALA A 36 5.95 -5.19 -2.57
N VAL A 37 7.15 -4.94 -2.05
CA VAL A 37 8.40 -5.34 -2.68
C VAL A 37 8.94 -6.58 -1.99
N LEU A 38 8.94 -7.70 -2.70
CA LEU A 38 9.41 -8.99 -2.24
C LEU A 38 10.95 -8.98 -2.14
N ASN A 39 11.47 -9.30 -0.96
CA ASN A 39 12.89 -9.32 -0.63
C ASN A 39 13.29 -10.68 -0.05
N GLY A 40 13.41 -11.67 -0.93
CA GLY A 40 13.61 -13.07 -0.57
C GLY A 40 12.30 -13.87 -0.52
N GLU A 41 12.40 -15.13 -0.13
CA GLU A 41 11.24 -16.03 -0.08
C GLU A 41 10.30 -15.64 1.07
N GLY A 42 9.05 -15.30 0.73
CA GLY A 42 7.97 -15.09 1.70
C GLY A 42 8.04 -13.80 2.52
N GLU A 43 8.96 -12.89 2.23
CA GLU A 43 9.10 -11.59 2.91
C GLU A 43 9.00 -10.44 1.91
N ALA A 44 8.18 -9.44 2.23
CA ALA A 44 8.09 -8.20 1.48
C ALA A 44 8.09 -6.98 2.43
N PHE A 45 8.42 -5.80 1.90
CA PHE A 45 8.19 -4.53 2.58
C PHE A 45 7.27 -3.64 1.74
N LEU A 46 6.52 -2.77 2.40
CA LEU A 46 5.68 -1.80 1.70
C LEU A 46 6.48 -0.56 1.31
N THR A 47 6.28 -0.12 0.07
CA THR A 47 6.71 1.20 -0.40
C THR A 47 5.49 2.01 -0.76
N GLY A 48 5.63 3.32 -0.70
CA GLY A 48 4.55 4.25 -1.01
C GLY A 48 4.56 5.42 -0.04
N GLN A 49 3.50 6.21 -0.09
CA GLN A 49 3.35 7.42 0.69
C GLN A 49 1.96 7.51 1.29
N ILE A 50 1.88 7.96 2.54
CA ILE A 50 0.61 8.30 3.19
C ILE A 50 0.60 9.81 3.44
N ILE A 51 -0.50 10.48 3.05
CA ILE A 51 -0.70 11.91 3.27
C ILE A 51 -2.04 12.07 3.99
N ALA A 52 -2.05 12.72 5.14
CA ALA A 52 -3.27 13.06 5.86
C ALA A 52 -3.50 14.57 5.83
N ASP A 53 -4.74 15.03 5.70
CA ASP A 53 -5.04 16.47 5.66
C ASP A 53 -4.95 17.12 7.06
N ALA A 54 -4.93 16.32 8.13
CA ALA A 54 -4.68 16.69 9.53
C ALA A 54 -3.68 15.73 10.20
N ASP A 55 -3.18 16.07 11.39
CA ASP A 55 -2.31 15.17 12.17
C ASP A 55 -3.09 13.89 12.51
N ASP A 56 -2.50 12.74 12.22
CA ASP A 56 -3.11 11.43 12.38
C ASP A 56 -2.01 10.37 12.57
N GLU A 57 -2.38 9.10 12.57
CA GLU A 57 -1.46 8.02 12.84
C GLU A 57 -1.95 6.71 12.24
N LEU A 58 -1.05 5.94 11.63
CA LEU A 58 -1.35 4.56 11.24
C LEU A 58 -1.18 3.63 12.44
N VAL A 59 -2.29 3.06 12.91
CA VAL A 59 -2.33 2.25 14.15
C VAL A 59 -2.46 0.76 13.89
N GLU A 60 -2.98 0.37 12.73
CA GLU A 60 -3.16 -1.03 12.40
C GLU A 60 -3.00 -1.26 10.89
N VAL A 61 -2.32 -2.36 10.56
CA VAL A 61 -2.25 -2.87 9.20
C VAL A 61 -2.53 -4.36 9.26
N THR A 62 -3.55 -4.79 8.52
CA THR A 62 -3.88 -6.20 8.34
C THR A 62 -3.97 -6.53 6.86
N GLY A 63 -3.88 -7.80 6.50
CA GLY A 63 -4.09 -8.18 5.12
C GLY A 63 -3.90 -9.64 4.79
N GLN A 64 -4.09 -9.96 3.52
CA GLN A 64 -4.00 -11.30 2.97
C GLN A 64 -3.32 -11.26 1.59
N ALA A 65 -2.51 -12.28 1.31
CA ALA A 65 -2.02 -12.56 -0.02
C ALA A 65 -3.18 -13.01 -0.91
N ILE A 66 -3.19 -12.54 -2.16
CA ILE A 66 -4.15 -12.89 -3.18
C ILE A 66 -3.43 -13.64 -4.29
N GLY A 67 -3.90 -14.85 -4.60
CA GLY A 67 -3.35 -15.69 -5.65
C GLY A 67 -3.65 -15.17 -7.06
N TYR A 68 -3.04 -15.79 -8.08
CA TYR A 68 -3.24 -15.45 -9.49
C TYR A 68 -4.68 -15.64 -10.00
N ASP A 69 -5.48 -16.45 -9.29
CA ASP A 69 -6.91 -16.67 -9.54
C ASP A 69 -7.80 -15.61 -8.88
N ASN A 70 -7.20 -14.57 -8.29
CA ASN A 70 -7.84 -13.52 -7.50
C ASN A 70 -8.56 -14.01 -6.24
N GLN A 71 -8.21 -15.20 -5.73
CA GLN A 71 -8.73 -15.71 -4.47
C GLN A 71 -7.74 -15.45 -3.31
N PRO A 72 -8.23 -15.38 -2.06
CA PRO A 72 -7.35 -15.35 -0.90
C PRO A 72 -6.46 -16.59 -0.87
N ALA A 73 -5.15 -16.39 -0.86
CA ALA A 73 -4.15 -17.45 -0.82
C ALA A 73 -3.66 -17.71 0.61
N GLY A 74 -3.46 -16.65 1.41
CA GLY A 74 -3.02 -16.79 2.80
C GLY A 74 -3.08 -15.48 3.58
N GLN A 75 -3.13 -15.59 4.91
CA GLN A 75 -3.05 -14.44 5.80
C GLN A 75 -1.62 -13.86 5.79
N LEU A 76 -1.50 -12.53 5.84
CA LEU A 76 -0.21 -11.87 6.06
C LEU A 76 0.03 -11.71 7.56
N SER A 77 1.26 -12.00 8.00
CA SER A 77 1.79 -11.42 9.24
C SER A 77 2.40 -10.07 8.91
N VAL A 78 2.07 -9.06 9.71
CA VAL A 78 2.47 -7.67 9.49
C VAL A 78 3.25 -7.19 10.71
N ASP A 79 4.44 -6.64 10.47
CA ASP A 79 5.33 -6.07 11.48
C ASP A 79 5.67 -4.63 11.10
N PHE A 80 5.35 -3.69 11.99
CA PHE A 80 5.64 -2.27 11.80
C PHE A 80 5.62 -1.54 13.13
N ASP A 81 6.40 -0.47 13.22
CA ASP A 81 6.25 0.54 14.27
C ASP A 81 5.12 1.51 13.89
N GLN A 82 4.48 2.09 14.90
CA GLN A 82 3.51 3.17 14.74
C GLN A 82 4.04 4.28 13.82
N ILE A 83 3.23 4.71 12.85
CA ILE A 83 3.63 5.75 11.88
C ILE A 83 2.81 7.02 12.15
N GLU A 84 3.48 8.03 12.70
CA GLU A 84 2.92 9.36 12.87
C GLU A 84 2.77 10.07 11.51
N LEU A 85 1.61 10.70 11.30
CA LEU A 85 1.31 11.47 10.10
C LEU A 85 1.19 12.95 10.48
N THR A 86 2.05 13.78 9.90
CA THR A 86 1.95 15.24 10.06
C THR A 86 1.04 15.81 8.96
N ALA A 87 0.15 16.73 9.33
CA ALA A 87 -0.82 17.32 8.42
C ALA A 87 -0.17 17.84 7.13
N ASN A 88 -0.65 17.35 5.98
CA ASN A 88 -0.22 17.71 4.63
C ASN A 88 1.24 17.37 4.30
N GLU A 89 1.92 16.57 5.12
CA GLU A 89 3.26 16.06 4.85
C GLU A 89 3.21 14.58 4.43
N PRO A 90 3.96 14.18 3.37
CA PRO A 90 4.02 12.79 2.96
C PRO A 90 4.88 11.95 3.92
N ALA A 91 4.26 10.95 4.56
CA ALA A 91 4.97 9.91 5.28
C ALA A 91 5.44 8.82 4.29
N ASN A 92 6.76 8.70 4.12
CA ASN A 92 7.37 7.70 3.24
C ASN A 92 7.54 6.36 3.96
N LEU A 93 6.91 5.31 3.44
CA LEU A 93 6.93 3.97 4.04
C LEU A 93 8.32 3.30 3.98
N LEU A 94 9.25 3.80 3.17
CA LEU A 94 10.64 3.33 3.20
C LEU A 94 11.45 3.87 4.39
N SER A 95 11.01 4.98 5.00
CA SER A 95 11.66 5.56 6.19
C SER A 95 11.19 4.88 7.48
N THR A 96 9.95 4.38 7.50
CA THR A 96 9.35 3.60 8.59
C THR A 96 8.72 2.35 8.01
N PRO A 97 9.49 1.27 7.81
CA PRO A 97 9.08 0.12 7.00
C PRO A 97 7.95 -0.68 7.66
N ILE A 98 6.99 -1.06 6.82
CA ILE A 98 5.99 -2.08 7.15
C ILE A 98 6.43 -3.37 6.47
N ARG A 99 6.72 -4.40 7.25
CA ARG A 99 7.13 -5.72 6.76
C ARG A 99 5.93 -6.65 6.69
N LEU A 100 5.82 -7.37 5.59
CA LEU A 100 4.81 -8.39 5.33
C LEU A 100 5.51 -9.74 5.20
N THR A 101 4.96 -10.76 5.84
CA THR A 101 5.46 -12.14 5.67
C THR A 101 4.31 -13.11 5.41
N SER A 102 4.48 -13.98 4.42
CA SER A 102 3.60 -15.12 4.12
C SER A 102 4.26 -16.01 3.06
N ASP A 103 4.09 -17.33 3.18
CA ASP A 103 4.55 -18.30 2.17
C ASP A 103 3.84 -18.13 0.80
N GLU A 104 2.71 -17.40 0.79
CA GLU A 104 1.88 -17.15 -0.38
C GLU A 104 2.22 -15.83 -1.09
N LEU A 105 3.23 -15.10 -0.62
CA LEU A 105 3.74 -13.92 -1.32
C LEU A 105 4.53 -14.34 -2.57
N ALA A 106 4.10 -13.87 -3.73
CA ALA A 106 4.72 -14.18 -5.00
C ALA A 106 4.77 -12.94 -5.92
N VAL A 107 5.86 -12.78 -6.66
CA VAL A 107 5.99 -11.70 -7.64
C VAL A 107 4.89 -11.81 -8.70
N GLY A 108 4.25 -10.69 -9.03
CA GLY A 108 3.13 -10.63 -9.98
C GLY A 108 1.78 -11.02 -9.39
N SER A 109 1.72 -11.38 -8.10
CA SER A 109 0.48 -11.48 -7.35
C SER A 109 0.08 -10.12 -6.74
N THR A 110 -0.97 -10.10 -5.92
CA THR A 110 -1.37 -8.90 -5.17
C THR A 110 -1.54 -9.22 -3.69
N VAL A 111 -1.49 -8.20 -2.85
CA VAL A 111 -1.90 -8.26 -1.45
C VAL A 111 -3.11 -7.35 -1.26
N ARG A 112 -4.10 -7.81 -0.50
CA ARG A 112 -5.17 -6.95 0.00
C ARG A 112 -4.83 -6.52 1.41
N LEU A 113 -4.76 -5.22 1.64
CA LEU A 113 -4.42 -4.63 2.92
C LEU A 113 -5.57 -3.75 3.41
N THR A 114 -5.75 -3.71 4.72
CA THR A 114 -6.58 -2.74 5.42
C THR A 114 -5.68 -1.96 6.35
N LEU A 115 -5.60 -0.65 6.12
CA LEU A 115 -4.87 0.30 6.94
C LEU A 115 -5.87 1.07 7.80
N VAL A 116 -5.69 1.06 9.12
CA VAL A 116 -6.56 1.77 10.07
C VAL A 116 -5.78 2.90 10.69
N PHE A 117 -6.41 4.07 10.72
CA PHE A 117 -5.82 5.28 11.26
C PHE A 117 -6.47 5.66 12.61
N ALA A 118 -5.74 6.38 13.47
CA ALA A 118 -6.23 6.79 14.79
C ALA A 118 -7.47 7.69 14.72
N SER A 119 -7.63 8.45 13.63
CA SER A 119 -8.86 9.18 13.29
C SER A 119 -10.10 8.29 13.10
N GLY A 120 -9.91 6.98 12.92
CA GLY A 120 -10.95 6.01 12.56
C GLY A 120 -11.11 5.82 11.05
N ALA A 121 -10.35 6.53 10.22
CA ALA A 121 -10.30 6.28 8.78
C ALA A 121 -9.78 4.86 8.49
N GLN A 122 -10.30 4.25 7.43
CA GLN A 122 -9.89 2.92 6.99
C GLN A 122 -9.66 2.92 5.48
N ALA A 123 -8.47 2.54 5.05
CA ALA A 123 -8.11 2.41 3.64
C ALA A 123 -7.96 0.93 3.28
N GLU A 124 -8.83 0.44 2.39
CA GLU A 124 -8.69 -0.88 1.78
C GLU A 124 -7.98 -0.74 0.44
N VAL A 125 -6.86 -1.44 0.28
CA VAL A 125 -6.00 -1.32 -0.90
C VAL A 125 -5.55 -2.69 -1.40
N VAL A 126 -5.55 -2.86 -2.72
CA VAL A 126 -5.00 -4.03 -3.38
C VAL A 126 -3.70 -3.60 -4.05
N ALA A 127 -2.57 -3.95 -3.44
CA ALA A 127 -1.25 -3.56 -3.91
C ALA A 127 -0.58 -4.71 -4.69
N PRO A 128 0.11 -4.43 -5.80
CA PRO A 128 0.89 -5.43 -6.51
C PRO A 128 2.14 -5.85 -5.73
N VAL A 129 2.58 -7.08 -5.96
CA VAL A 129 3.83 -7.62 -5.43
C VAL A 129 4.90 -7.59 -6.52
N HIS A 130 5.95 -6.80 -6.33
CA HIS A 130 7.08 -6.68 -7.24
C HIS A 130 8.35 -7.29 -6.64
N SER A 131 9.33 -7.63 -7.48
CA SER A 131 10.64 -8.10 -7.00
C SER A 131 11.54 -6.94 -6.63
N ALA A 132 12.31 -7.07 -5.54
CA ALA A 132 13.42 -6.17 -5.24
C ALA A 132 14.53 -6.22 -6.33
N ASP A 133 14.59 -7.27 -7.14
CA ASP A 133 15.56 -7.39 -8.24
C ASP A 133 15.20 -6.53 -9.47
N ASP A 134 13.97 -6.01 -9.54
CA ASP A 134 13.61 -5.07 -10.60
C ASP A 134 14.41 -3.77 -10.43
N ALA A 135 15.00 -3.24 -11.50
CA ALA A 135 15.81 -2.02 -11.44
C ALA A 135 15.06 -0.81 -10.87
N VAL A 136 13.71 -0.80 -10.97
CA VAL A 136 12.86 0.24 -10.38
C VAL A 136 12.80 0.12 -8.85
N TYR A 137 12.84 -1.10 -8.31
CA TYR A 137 12.73 -1.40 -6.88
C TYR A 137 14.05 -1.81 -6.23
N GLY A 138 15.14 -1.98 -6.99
CA GLY A 138 16.46 -2.34 -6.46
C GLY A 138 17.10 -1.26 -5.57
N SER A 139 16.62 -0.02 -5.64
CA SER A 139 16.94 1.03 -4.66
C SER A 139 15.90 1.16 -3.54
N ALA A 140 14.74 0.50 -3.65
CA ALA A 140 13.80 0.40 -2.58
C ALA A 140 14.41 -0.56 -1.54
N SER A 141 15.00 0.00 -0.51
CA SER A 141 15.44 -0.72 0.66
C SER A 141 15.06 0.12 1.85
N PRO A 142 14.44 -0.48 2.89
CA PRO A 142 14.17 0.23 4.12
C PRO A 142 15.40 0.99 4.60
N GLN A 143 15.26 2.28 4.84
CA GLN A 143 16.34 3.04 5.45
C GLN A 143 16.43 2.62 6.91
N ALA A 144 17.60 2.18 7.35
CA ALA A 144 17.81 1.95 8.78
C ALA A 144 17.49 3.25 9.54
N PRO A 145 16.75 3.20 10.67
CA PRO A 145 16.52 4.39 11.46
C PRO A 145 17.88 5.00 11.82
N SER A 146 18.04 6.31 11.59
CA SER A 146 19.28 7.01 11.90
C SER A 146 19.58 6.86 13.39
N ALA A 147 20.55 6.00 13.73
CA ALA A 147 21.12 5.96 15.06
C ALA A 147 21.84 7.29 15.31
N SER A 148 21.17 8.25 15.95
CA SER A 148 21.85 9.42 16.49
C SER A 148 22.92 8.95 17.47
N PRO A 149 24.21 9.33 17.32
CA PRO A 149 25.22 8.97 18.29
C PRO A 149 24.91 9.73 19.58
N ARG A 150 24.61 9.00 20.67
CA ARG A 150 24.63 9.61 22.01
C ARG A 150 26.10 9.91 22.35
N GLY A 151 26.42 11.19 22.45
CA GLY A 151 27.65 11.69 23.07
C GLY A 151 27.60 11.63 24.59
#